data_AF-A0A6L8M146-F1
#
_entry.id   AF-A0A6L8M146-F1
#
_cell.length_a   1.000
_cell.length_b   1.000
_cell.length_c   1.000
_cell.angle_alpha   90.00
_cell.angle_beta   90.00
_cell.angle_gamma   90.00
#
_symmetry.space_group_name_H-M   'P 1'
#
loop_
_entity.id
_entity.type
_entity.pdbx_description
1 polymer ?
#
loop_
_entity_poly.entity_id
_entity_poly.type
_entity_poly.pdbx_seq_one_letter_code
_entity_poly.pdbx_strand_id
1 'polypeptide(L)'
;MANTSEITNLIRQTTKLTQAVLGKMTDIDNKVASAESDFQKFSQSVVDNTGFTAMNYNHDFLDTHELEANAHGHKNVYPIGMGINKLRNDCFKTEMIKVHYGANPESRDEEAKKLLDFMGIKRGTQYFSKSFNILKMTVLDTSFESIPKYDFYIPDRHVKLSPSATFMAYAKIKGTSKVSWLNVNKKDEWQRIREPRSTHNPGVYKHIDLDFTNASVGDVLYLALPTICTGYFPQSKKHGVLYSPKTELIRKINKLHPA
;
A
#
# COMPACT_ATOMS: atom_id res chain seq x y z
N MET A 1 38.81 -46.24 -54.11
CA MET A 1 39.45 -45.58 -52.96
C MET A 1 39.06 -44.11 -53.03
N ALA A 2 38.34 -43.60 -52.03
CA ALA A 2 38.02 -42.17 -51.98
C ALA A 2 39.33 -41.37 -51.94
N ASN A 3 39.45 -40.36 -52.79
CA ASN A 3 40.67 -39.59 -52.94
C ASN A 3 40.84 -38.69 -51.70
N THR A 4 41.98 -38.73 -51.01
CA THR A 4 42.27 -37.99 -49.77
C THR A 4 41.97 -36.48 -49.88
N SER A 5 42.06 -35.93 -51.10
CA SER A 5 41.68 -34.55 -51.44
C SER A 5 40.18 -34.26 -51.27
N GLU A 6 39.31 -35.21 -51.65
CA GLU A 6 37.85 -35.07 -51.52
C GLU A 6 37.41 -35.07 -50.06
N ILE A 7 37.98 -35.98 -49.25
CA ILE A 7 37.73 -36.06 -47.81
C ILE A 7 38.14 -34.74 -47.12
N THR A 8 39.32 -34.21 -47.47
CA THR A 8 39.83 -32.94 -46.90
C THR A 8 38.93 -31.75 -47.27
N ASN A 9 38.44 -31.69 -48.51
CA ASN A 9 37.50 -30.65 -48.93
C ASN A 9 36.15 -30.75 -48.21
N LEU A 10 35.64 -31.96 -48.01
CA LEU A 10 34.40 -32.21 -47.29
C LEU A 10 34.52 -31.74 -45.82
N ILE A 11 35.60 -32.11 -45.13
CA ILE A 11 35.88 -31.67 -43.76
C ILE A 11 35.90 -30.13 -43.68
N ARG A 12 36.58 -29.46 -44.62
CA ARG A 12 36.64 -27.99 -44.65
C ARG A 12 35.26 -27.35 -44.86
N GLN A 13 34.42 -27.92 -45.72
CA GLN A 13 33.06 -27.42 -45.93
C GLN A 13 32.18 -27.65 -44.69
N THR A 14 32.26 -28.82 -44.07
CA THR A 14 31.55 -29.13 -42.82
C THR A 14 31.97 -28.17 -41.70
N THR A 15 33.26 -27.91 -41.52
CA THR A 15 33.75 -26.95 -40.52
C THR A 15 33.21 -25.54 -40.76
N LYS A 16 33.19 -25.07 -42.03
CA LYS A 16 32.62 -23.77 -42.38
C LYS A 16 31.11 -23.71 -42.09
N LEU A 17 30.38 -24.78 -42.40
CA LEU A 17 28.96 -24.87 -42.09
C LEU A 17 28.72 -24.84 -40.58
N THR A 18 29.46 -25.64 -39.81
CA THR A 18 29.36 -25.67 -38.34
C THR A 18 29.65 -24.29 -37.74
N GLN A 19 30.69 -23.59 -38.21
CA GLN A 19 30.98 -22.23 -37.75
C GLN A 19 29.87 -21.24 -38.11
N ALA A 20 29.31 -21.32 -39.32
CA ALA A 20 28.20 -20.48 -39.73
C ALA A 20 26.93 -20.74 -38.90
N VAL A 21 26.63 -22.02 -38.62
CA VAL A 21 25.51 -22.43 -37.77
C VAL A 21 25.70 -21.91 -36.35
N LEU A 22 26.88 -22.09 -35.74
CA LEU A 22 27.18 -21.58 -34.41
C LEU A 22 27.06 -20.04 -34.34
N GLY A 23 27.56 -19.33 -35.35
CA GLY A 23 27.39 -17.88 -35.43
C GLY A 23 25.91 -17.47 -35.49
N LYS A 24 25.11 -18.16 -36.30
CA LYS A 24 23.65 -17.90 -36.38
C LYS A 24 22.91 -18.25 -35.09
N MET A 25 23.31 -19.30 -34.39
CA MET A 25 22.74 -19.64 -33.08
C MET A 25 23.00 -18.52 -32.07
N THR A 26 24.24 -18.03 -31.99
CA THR A 26 24.58 -16.88 -31.12
C THR A 26 23.77 -15.62 -31.48
N ASP A 27 23.61 -15.31 -32.77
CA ASP A 27 22.78 -14.19 -33.22
C ASP A 27 21.31 -14.33 -32.79
N ILE A 28 20.76 -15.55 -32.85
CA ILE A 28 19.39 -15.85 -32.44
C ILE A 28 19.25 -15.70 -30.92
N ASP A 29 20.16 -16.29 -30.14
CA ASP A 29 20.14 -16.21 -28.69
C ASP A 29 20.18 -14.75 -28.20
N ASN A 30 21.04 -13.94 -28.81
CA ASN A 30 21.13 -12.51 -28.51
C ASN A 30 19.83 -11.75 -28.84
N LYS A 31 19.17 -12.08 -29.96
CA LYS A 31 17.89 -11.48 -30.33
C LYS A 31 16.76 -11.89 -29.40
N VAL A 32 16.70 -13.16 -29.00
CA VAL A 32 15.71 -13.67 -28.04
C VAL A 32 15.89 -12.99 -26.70
N ALA A 33 17.12 -12.93 -26.16
CA ALA A 33 17.41 -12.24 -24.91
C ALA A 33 17.04 -10.74 -24.94
N SER A 34 17.32 -10.05 -26.06
CA SER A 34 16.91 -8.66 -26.23
C SER A 34 15.38 -8.51 -26.24
N ALA A 35 14.69 -9.37 -26.99
CA ALA A 35 13.23 -9.34 -27.07
C ALA A 35 12.57 -9.64 -25.72
N GLU A 36 13.10 -10.58 -24.95
CA GLU A 36 12.67 -10.88 -23.58
C GLU A 36 12.84 -9.66 -22.66
N SER A 37 14.01 -8.99 -22.74
CA SER A 37 14.27 -7.77 -21.97
C SER A 37 13.29 -6.65 -22.33
N ASP A 38 13.05 -6.43 -23.63
CA ASP A 38 12.14 -5.39 -24.11
C ASP A 38 10.70 -5.68 -23.72
N PHE A 39 10.28 -6.94 -23.77
CA PHE A 39 8.95 -7.36 -23.31
C PHE A 39 8.77 -7.16 -21.80
N GLN A 40 9.78 -7.48 -20.98
CA GLN A 40 9.74 -7.23 -19.53
C GLN A 40 9.63 -5.73 -19.22
N LYS A 41 10.40 -4.88 -19.91
CA LYS A 41 10.31 -3.41 -19.78
C LYS A 41 8.93 -2.90 -20.19
N PHE A 42 8.39 -3.40 -21.31
CA PHE A 42 7.05 -3.05 -21.77
C PHE A 42 5.99 -3.43 -20.73
N SER A 43 6.02 -4.67 -20.23
CA SER A 43 5.09 -5.15 -19.20
C SER A 43 5.15 -4.28 -17.93
N GLN A 44 6.36 -3.95 -17.45
CA GLN A 44 6.52 -3.06 -16.29
C GLN A 44 5.98 -1.65 -16.58
N SER A 45 6.19 -1.13 -17.80
CA SER A 45 5.66 0.17 -18.21
C SER A 45 4.13 0.19 -18.22
N VAL A 46 3.48 -0.88 -18.69
CA VAL A 46 2.01 -1.00 -18.65
C VAL A 46 1.50 -0.97 -17.21
N VAL A 47 2.13 -1.74 -16.31
CA VAL A 47 1.78 -1.76 -14.87
C VAL A 47 1.98 -0.38 -14.24
N ASP A 48 3.09 0.28 -14.53
CA ASP A 48 3.40 1.59 -13.96
C ASP A 48 2.44 2.68 -14.46
N ASN A 49 1.93 2.59 -15.69
CA ASN A 49 1.08 3.62 -16.30
C ASN A 49 -0.43 3.35 -16.20
N THR A 50 -0.84 2.22 -15.66
CA THR A 50 -2.26 1.94 -15.41
C THR A 50 -2.80 2.87 -14.32
N GLY A 51 -4.02 3.39 -14.50
CA GLY A 51 -4.68 4.25 -13.51
C GLY A 51 -5.20 3.45 -12.30
N PHE A 52 -5.29 4.11 -11.15
CA PHE A 52 -5.80 3.51 -9.90
C PHE A 52 -6.86 4.39 -9.25
N THR A 53 -7.89 3.75 -8.68
CA THR A 53 -8.92 4.39 -7.87
C THR A 53 -9.00 3.70 -6.51
N ALA A 54 -9.37 4.46 -5.49
CA ALA A 54 -9.70 3.91 -4.18
C ALA A 54 -11.13 3.33 -4.23
N MET A 55 -11.31 2.17 -3.60
CA MET A 55 -12.62 1.52 -3.49
C MET A 55 -13.28 1.72 -2.13
N ASN A 56 -12.50 2.02 -1.09
CA ASN A 56 -13.03 2.21 0.24
C ASN A 56 -13.42 3.68 0.50
N TYR A 57 -14.53 3.86 1.21
CA TYR A 57 -14.96 5.16 1.71
C TYR A 57 -13.96 5.71 2.74
N ASN A 58 -13.79 7.04 2.78
CA ASN A 58 -13.04 7.74 3.83
C ASN A 58 -11.61 7.23 4.02
N HIS A 59 -10.95 6.78 2.95
CA HIS A 59 -9.54 6.41 2.95
C HIS A 59 -8.61 7.58 3.32
N ASP A 60 -9.08 8.81 3.18
CA ASP A 60 -8.38 10.04 3.58
C ASP A 60 -8.59 10.44 5.05
N PHE A 61 -9.46 9.72 5.77
CA PHE A 61 -9.82 9.94 7.18
C PHE A 61 -10.28 11.38 7.49
N LEU A 62 -10.88 12.09 6.53
CA LEU A 62 -11.40 13.44 6.77
C LEU A 62 -12.74 13.42 7.53
N ASP A 63 -13.55 12.39 7.32
CA ASP A 63 -14.84 12.26 8.00
C ASP A 63 -14.62 11.49 9.30
N THR A 64 -14.94 12.11 10.43
CA THR A 64 -14.65 11.54 11.76
C THR A 64 -15.87 11.58 12.65
N HIS A 65 -15.91 10.69 13.64
CA HIS A 65 -16.86 10.73 14.73
C HIS A 65 -16.09 10.65 16.05
N GLU A 66 -16.58 11.41 17.04
CA GLU A 66 -16.07 11.37 18.40
C GLU A 66 -16.96 10.42 19.21
N LEU A 67 -16.34 9.53 19.97
CA LEU A 67 -17.04 8.69 20.94
C LEU A 67 -17.05 9.34 22.32
N GLU A 68 -17.94 8.84 23.18
CA GLU A 68 -17.92 9.17 24.60
C GLU A 68 -16.55 8.86 25.23
N ALA A 69 -16.26 9.52 26.34
CA ALA A 69 -15.01 9.32 27.06
C ALA A 69 -14.85 7.85 27.45
N ASN A 70 -13.67 7.30 27.17
CA ASN A 70 -13.31 5.94 27.52
C ASN A 70 -13.00 5.81 29.03
N ALA A 71 -12.69 4.60 29.50
CA ALA A 71 -12.38 4.33 30.92
C ALA A 71 -11.23 5.18 31.50
N HIS A 72 -10.37 5.76 30.63
CA HIS A 72 -9.27 6.64 31.00
C HIS A 72 -9.60 8.14 30.83
N GLY A 73 -10.86 8.48 30.53
CA GLY A 73 -11.32 9.87 30.36
C GLY A 73 -10.99 10.48 29.00
N HIS A 74 -10.52 9.70 28.03
CA HIS A 74 -10.21 10.19 26.69
C HIS A 74 -11.41 10.07 25.75
N LYS A 75 -11.75 11.16 25.07
CA LYS A 75 -12.70 11.13 23.96
C LYS A 75 -11.98 10.73 22.69
N ASN A 76 -12.21 9.50 22.25
CA ASN A 76 -11.55 8.95 21.08
C ASN A 76 -12.22 9.44 19.80
N VAL A 77 -11.41 9.90 18.86
CA VAL A 77 -11.86 10.33 17.53
C VAL A 77 -11.47 9.26 16.52
N TYR A 78 -12.46 8.76 15.78
CA TYR A 78 -12.25 7.71 14.78
C TYR A 78 -12.75 8.13 13.40
N PRO A 79 -12.07 7.69 12.33
CA PRO A 79 -12.60 7.84 10.98
C PRO A 79 -13.93 7.11 10.84
N ILE A 80 -14.92 7.73 10.19
CA ILE A 80 -16.18 7.08 9.86
C ILE A 80 -15.91 5.85 8.97
N GLY A 81 -16.56 4.74 9.28
CA GLY A 81 -16.39 3.44 8.62
C GLY A 81 -15.26 2.59 9.21
N MET A 82 -14.39 3.16 10.04
CA MET A 82 -13.43 2.38 10.83
C MET A 82 -14.19 1.64 11.92
N GLY A 83 -13.98 0.34 12.01
CA GLY A 83 -14.59 -0.46 13.06
C GLY A 83 -13.65 -0.66 14.23
N ILE A 84 -14.19 -0.53 15.42
CA ILE A 84 -13.50 -0.80 16.68
C ILE A 84 -14.27 -1.89 17.39
N ASN A 85 -13.57 -2.91 17.86
CA ASN A 85 -14.21 -3.93 18.68
C ASN A 85 -14.57 -3.32 20.05
N LYS A 86 -15.77 -3.63 20.58
CA LYS A 86 -16.39 -2.94 21.73
C LYS A 86 -15.47 -2.81 22.95
N LEU A 87 -14.63 -3.81 23.20
CA LEU A 87 -13.71 -3.84 24.35
C LEU A 87 -12.38 -3.12 24.10
N ARG A 88 -12.19 -2.53 22.92
CA ARG A 88 -10.93 -1.89 22.52
C ARG A 88 -10.94 -0.40 22.72
N ASN A 89 -12.09 0.27 22.73
CA ASN A 89 -12.10 1.73 22.88
C ASN A 89 -11.41 2.20 24.18
N ASP A 90 -11.53 1.42 25.25
CA ASP A 90 -10.88 1.72 26.53
C ASP A 90 -9.36 1.49 26.50
N CYS A 91 -8.88 0.60 25.65
CA CYS A 91 -7.46 0.26 25.57
C CYS A 91 -6.60 1.26 24.80
N PHE A 92 -7.20 2.23 24.11
CA PHE A 92 -6.47 3.16 23.26
C PHE A 92 -6.92 4.60 23.45
N LYS A 93 -5.99 5.52 23.21
CA LYS A 93 -6.28 6.94 22.93
C LYS A 93 -6.13 7.19 21.44
N THR A 94 -7.15 7.73 20.77
CA THR A 94 -7.06 8.07 19.35
C THR A 94 -7.20 9.56 19.07
N GLU A 95 -6.35 10.05 18.18
CA GLU A 95 -6.24 11.45 17.79
C GLU A 95 -6.09 11.57 16.27
N MET A 96 -6.68 12.60 15.66
CA MET A 96 -6.51 12.88 14.24
C MET A 96 -5.54 14.03 14.03
N ILE A 97 -4.39 13.73 13.44
CA ILE A 97 -3.42 14.73 13.00
C ILE A 97 -3.80 15.20 11.60
N LYS A 98 -4.04 16.51 11.46
CA LYS A 98 -4.53 17.10 10.21
C LYS A 98 -3.39 17.31 9.20
N VAL A 99 -3.57 16.81 7.98
CA VAL A 99 -2.66 17.05 6.83
C VAL A 99 -3.45 17.77 5.74
N HIS A 100 -3.71 19.06 5.97
CA HIS A 100 -4.63 19.82 5.14
C HIS A 100 -3.92 20.68 4.12
N TYR A 101 -4.44 20.64 2.90
CA TYR A 101 -4.10 21.57 1.83
C TYR A 101 -4.32 23.02 2.30
N GLY A 102 -3.38 23.91 1.95
CA GLY A 102 -3.49 25.34 2.24
C GLY A 102 -3.10 25.73 3.66
N ALA A 103 -3.00 24.78 4.61
CA ALA A 103 -2.54 25.06 5.96
C ALA A 103 -1.06 25.48 5.97
N ASN A 104 -0.71 26.43 6.86
CA ASN A 104 0.66 26.92 7.03
C ASN A 104 1.62 25.74 7.33
N PRO A 105 2.67 25.53 6.51
CA PRO A 105 3.63 24.45 6.72
C PRO A 105 4.30 24.43 8.10
N GLU A 106 4.60 25.61 8.68
CA GLU A 106 5.35 25.69 9.94
C GLU A 106 4.55 25.20 11.14
N SER A 107 3.24 25.45 11.15
CA SER A 107 2.34 25.05 12.24
C SER A 107 1.87 23.60 12.15
N ARG A 108 2.32 22.82 11.15
CA ARG A 108 1.93 21.42 11.01
C ARG A 108 2.57 20.55 12.08
N ASP A 109 1.85 19.52 12.48
CA ASP A 109 2.38 18.46 13.34
C ASP A 109 3.66 17.84 12.71
N GLU A 110 4.63 17.51 13.56
CA GLU A 110 5.92 16.99 13.11
C GLU A 110 5.80 15.64 12.39
N GLU A 111 4.87 14.78 12.78
CA GLU A 111 4.65 13.51 12.07
C GLU A 111 3.97 13.74 10.71
N ALA A 112 3.14 14.78 10.57
CA ALA A 112 2.61 15.21 9.27
C ALA A 112 3.73 15.73 8.36
N LYS A 113 4.64 16.58 8.88
CA LYS A 113 5.82 17.07 8.13
C LYS A 113 6.68 15.91 7.63
N LYS A 114 7.01 14.97 8.53
CA LYS A 114 7.81 13.77 8.19
C LYS A 114 7.13 12.89 7.15
N LEU A 115 5.81 12.71 7.24
CA LEU A 115 5.07 11.94 6.25
C LEU A 115 5.08 12.61 4.87
N LEU A 116 4.88 13.94 4.80
CA LEU A 116 4.91 14.67 3.53
C LEU A 116 6.28 14.59 2.83
N ASP A 117 7.37 14.68 3.58
CA ASP A 117 8.72 14.41 3.06
C ASP A 117 8.84 12.98 2.56
N PHE A 118 8.41 12.01 3.37
CA PHE A 118 8.42 10.61 2.99
C PHE A 118 7.60 10.35 1.72
N MET A 119 6.49 11.07 1.51
CA MET A 119 5.68 10.97 0.29
C MET A 119 6.32 11.63 -0.94
N GLY A 120 7.37 12.43 -0.75
CA GLY A 120 7.99 13.24 -1.81
C GLY A 120 7.27 14.57 -2.08
N ILE A 121 6.24 14.91 -1.29
CA ILE A 121 5.51 16.19 -1.37
C ILE A 121 6.36 17.32 -0.78
N LYS A 122 7.24 16.99 0.18
CA LYS A 122 8.06 17.91 0.99
C LYS A 122 7.28 18.63 2.09
N ARG A 123 7.85 18.71 3.28
CA ARG A 123 7.24 19.28 4.50
C ARG A 123 6.80 20.74 4.35
N GLY A 124 7.56 21.52 3.58
CA GLY A 124 7.32 22.95 3.32
C GLY A 124 6.22 23.23 2.29
N THR A 125 5.65 22.20 1.65
CA THR A 125 4.69 22.41 0.57
C THR A 125 3.33 22.80 1.13
N GLN A 126 2.88 24.01 0.87
CA GLN A 126 1.57 24.50 1.32
C GLN A 126 0.40 23.84 0.55
N TYR A 127 0.59 23.64 -0.75
CA TYR A 127 -0.47 23.24 -1.68
C TYR A 127 -0.13 21.90 -2.36
N PHE A 128 -0.97 20.89 -2.14
CA PHE A 128 -0.91 19.53 -2.72
C PHE A 128 -2.31 19.02 -3.07
N SER A 129 -2.45 17.95 -3.86
CA SER A 129 -3.70 17.68 -4.60
C SER A 129 -4.95 17.46 -3.74
N LYS A 130 -4.83 16.98 -2.48
CA LYS A 130 -5.95 16.77 -1.55
C LYS A 130 -5.49 16.68 -0.09
N SER A 131 -6.32 17.19 0.83
CA SER A 131 -6.17 16.99 2.29
C SER A 131 -6.43 15.55 2.70
N PHE A 132 -5.80 15.13 3.79
CA PHE A 132 -6.10 13.88 4.50
C PHE A 132 -5.75 14.05 5.98
N ASN A 133 -6.06 13.05 6.80
CA ASN A 133 -5.63 13.01 8.20
C ASN A 133 -4.78 11.76 8.47
N ILE A 134 -3.95 11.84 9.50
CA ILE A 134 -3.23 10.70 10.08
C ILE A 134 -3.97 10.32 11.36
N LEU A 135 -4.38 9.07 11.46
CA LEU A 135 -4.86 8.49 12.71
C LEU A 135 -3.66 8.16 13.58
N LYS A 136 -3.59 8.74 14.77
CA LYS A 136 -2.63 8.42 15.83
C LYS A 136 -3.37 7.63 16.91
N MET A 137 -2.86 6.45 17.24
CA MET A 137 -3.43 5.57 18.27
C MET A 137 -2.35 5.24 19.29
N THR A 138 -2.57 5.61 20.54
CA THR A 138 -1.68 5.28 21.66
C THR A 138 -2.30 4.17 22.48
N VAL A 139 -1.53 3.12 22.79
CA VAL A 139 -1.94 2.04 23.69
C VAL A 139 -1.98 2.54 25.13
N LEU A 140 -3.10 2.33 25.81
CA LEU A 140 -3.31 2.66 27.22
C LEU A 140 -3.37 1.41 28.12
N ASP A 141 -3.86 0.30 27.56
CA ASP A 141 -3.99 -0.99 28.23
C ASP A 141 -3.74 -2.09 27.19
N THR A 142 -3.03 -3.16 27.57
CA THR A 142 -2.71 -4.31 26.71
C THR A 142 -3.66 -5.49 26.90
N SER A 143 -4.67 -5.37 27.75
CA SER A 143 -5.70 -6.40 28.00
C SER A 143 -6.36 -6.91 26.71
N PHE A 144 -6.37 -6.09 25.66
CA PHE A 144 -6.87 -6.48 24.36
C PHE A 144 -6.16 -7.68 23.73
N GLU A 145 -4.87 -7.89 23.98
CA GLU A 145 -4.09 -8.97 23.35
C GLU A 145 -4.59 -10.37 23.74
N SER A 146 -5.25 -10.48 24.89
CA SER A 146 -5.82 -11.74 25.38
C SER A 146 -7.18 -12.08 24.79
N ILE A 147 -7.80 -11.15 24.07
CA ILE A 147 -9.18 -11.29 23.59
C ILE A 147 -9.16 -11.65 22.11
N PRO A 148 -9.80 -12.76 21.69
CA PRO A 148 -9.87 -13.13 20.29
C PRO A 148 -10.73 -12.13 19.50
N LYS A 149 -10.45 -12.01 18.20
CA LYS A 149 -11.03 -11.11 17.17
C LYS A 149 -10.14 -9.91 16.86
N TYR A 150 -10.54 -9.18 15.82
CA TYR A 150 -9.84 -7.99 15.38
C TYR A 150 -9.85 -6.89 16.45
N ASP A 151 -8.79 -6.11 16.50
CA ASP A 151 -8.78 -4.91 17.32
C ASP A 151 -9.49 -3.77 16.57
N PHE A 152 -9.08 -3.54 15.32
CA PHE A 152 -9.65 -2.53 14.44
C PHE A 152 -9.80 -3.05 13.01
N TYR A 153 -10.59 -2.36 12.19
CA TYR A 153 -10.55 -2.55 10.74
C TYR A 153 -10.72 -1.23 10.01
N ILE A 154 -10.15 -1.12 8.82
CA ILE A 154 -10.29 0.07 7.97
C ILE A 154 -11.68 0.12 7.30
N PRO A 155 -12.18 1.30 6.91
CA PRO A 155 -13.40 1.40 6.12
C PRO A 155 -13.42 0.45 4.91
N ASP A 156 -14.56 -0.20 4.67
CA ASP A 156 -14.77 -1.16 3.58
C ASP A 156 -13.68 -2.26 3.50
N ARG A 157 -13.28 -2.83 4.65
CA ARG A 157 -12.21 -3.83 4.81
C ARG A 157 -12.22 -5.06 3.89
N HIS A 158 -13.30 -5.32 3.17
CA HIS A 158 -13.47 -6.53 2.35
C HIS A 158 -12.73 -6.37 1.02
N VAL A 159 -11.54 -6.96 0.93
CA VAL A 159 -10.74 -6.99 -0.30
C VAL A 159 -11.15 -8.21 -1.12
N LYS A 160 -11.73 -7.99 -2.29
CA LYS A 160 -11.93 -9.04 -3.30
C LYS A 160 -10.59 -9.33 -3.96
N LEU A 161 -10.18 -10.60 -3.94
CA LEU A 161 -8.84 -10.98 -4.39
C LEU A 161 -8.80 -11.36 -5.88
N SER A 162 -9.95 -11.54 -6.53
CA SER A 162 -10.03 -11.93 -7.95
C SER A 162 -10.55 -10.75 -8.79
N PRO A 163 -9.89 -10.37 -9.91
CA PRO A 163 -8.63 -10.95 -10.40
C PRO A 163 -7.40 -10.48 -9.61
N SER A 164 -7.40 -9.23 -9.13
CA SER A 164 -6.37 -8.69 -8.22
C SER A 164 -6.84 -7.41 -7.53
N ALA A 165 -6.28 -7.16 -6.35
CA ALA A 165 -6.42 -5.91 -5.61
C ALA A 165 -5.12 -5.59 -4.86
N THR A 166 -4.89 -4.32 -4.56
CA THR A 166 -3.76 -3.90 -3.74
C THR A 166 -4.25 -3.14 -2.53
N PHE A 167 -3.80 -3.55 -1.34
CA PHE A 167 -3.91 -2.74 -0.14
C PHE A 167 -2.67 -1.85 -0.02
N MET A 168 -2.88 -0.58 0.31
CA MET A 168 -1.82 0.39 0.53
C MET A 168 -2.10 1.20 1.79
N ALA A 169 -1.06 1.62 2.49
CA ALA A 169 -1.16 2.56 3.58
C ALA A 169 0.19 3.25 3.81
N TYR A 170 0.20 4.31 4.59
CA TYR A 170 1.40 4.76 5.28
C TYR A 170 1.25 4.43 6.75
N ALA A 171 2.27 3.77 7.31
CA ALA A 171 2.26 3.38 8.70
C ALA A 171 3.59 3.70 9.36
N LYS A 172 3.52 4.01 10.64
CA LYS A 172 4.68 4.15 11.52
C LYS A 172 4.30 3.64 12.89
N ILE A 173 5.16 2.83 13.49
CA ILE A 173 4.97 2.31 14.84
C ILE A 173 6.13 2.79 15.72
N LYS A 174 5.79 3.48 16.81
CA LYS A 174 6.72 3.82 17.90
C LYS A 174 6.46 2.85 19.04
N GLY A 175 7.43 2.01 19.39
CA GLY A 175 7.24 1.01 20.43
C GLY A 175 7.69 -0.39 20.05
N THR A 176 7.11 -1.40 20.70
CA THR A 176 7.36 -2.82 20.43
C THR A 176 6.24 -3.49 19.64
N SER A 177 5.06 -2.86 19.60
CA SER A 177 3.87 -3.33 18.88
C SER A 177 4.18 -3.75 17.45
N LYS A 178 3.53 -4.82 17.02
CA LYS A 178 3.39 -5.20 15.61
C LYS A 178 1.92 -5.20 15.27
N VAL A 179 1.57 -4.66 14.11
CA VAL A 179 0.18 -4.59 13.65
C VAL A 179 0.04 -5.40 12.37
N SER A 180 -0.92 -6.32 12.33
CA SER A 180 -1.22 -7.13 11.15
C SER A 180 -1.49 -6.22 9.93
N TRP A 181 -1.22 -6.74 8.72
CA TRP A 181 -1.24 -6.02 7.44
C TRP A 181 -0.23 -4.88 7.26
N LEU A 182 0.26 -4.25 8.32
CA LEU A 182 1.15 -3.10 8.20
C LEU A 182 2.62 -3.51 8.07
N ASN A 183 3.05 -4.67 8.56
CA ASN A 183 4.40 -5.21 8.38
C ASN A 183 5.55 -4.20 8.59
N VAL A 184 5.37 -3.23 9.49
CA VAL A 184 6.35 -2.16 9.74
C VAL A 184 7.60 -2.77 10.36
N ASN A 185 8.72 -2.71 9.63
CA ASN A 185 9.97 -3.38 10.02
C ASN A 185 11.08 -2.44 10.52
N LYS A 186 10.90 -1.12 10.37
CA LYS A 186 11.80 -0.07 10.86
C LYS A 186 11.06 0.70 11.94
N LYS A 187 11.62 0.64 13.15
CA LYS A 187 11.06 1.28 14.34
C LYS A 187 11.08 2.80 14.17
N ASP A 188 9.99 3.46 14.57
CA ASP A 188 9.88 4.94 14.59
C ASP A 188 10.09 5.64 13.22
N GLU A 189 9.93 4.93 12.11
CA GLU A 189 10.01 5.49 10.76
C GLU A 189 8.72 5.28 9.98
N TRP A 190 8.41 6.25 9.11
CA TRP A 190 7.31 6.10 8.15
C TRP A 190 7.67 5.05 7.10
N GLN A 191 6.70 4.19 6.83
CA GLN A 191 6.78 3.18 5.79
C GLN A 191 5.57 3.24 4.89
N ARG A 192 5.79 2.94 3.61
CA ARG A 192 4.71 2.68 2.67
C ARG A 192 4.41 1.19 2.70
N ILE A 193 3.19 0.85 3.04
CA ILE A 193 2.66 -0.50 2.99
C ILE A 193 2.04 -0.70 1.62
N ARG A 194 2.37 -1.80 0.96
CA ARG A 194 1.84 -2.15 -0.34
C ARG A 194 1.78 -3.67 -0.47
N GLU A 195 0.56 -4.18 -0.37
CA GLU A 195 0.28 -5.61 -0.34
C GLU A 195 -0.62 -5.97 -1.53
N PRO A 196 -0.04 -6.36 -2.68
CA PRO A 196 -0.81 -6.87 -3.81
C PRO A 196 -1.33 -8.26 -3.49
N ARG A 197 -2.56 -8.54 -3.89
CA ARG A 197 -3.21 -9.83 -3.74
C ARG A 197 -3.89 -10.21 -5.04
N SER A 198 -3.78 -11.47 -5.40
CA SER A 198 -4.50 -12.07 -6.52
C SER A 198 -4.93 -13.48 -6.17
N THR A 199 -5.99 -13.95 -6.80
CA THR A 199 -6.41 -15.35 -6.74
C THR A 199 -7.24 -15.70 -7.97
N HIS A 200 -7.13 -16.96 -8.37
CA HIS A 200 -7.94 -17.53 -9.46
C HIS A 200 -9.33 -17.96 -8.98
N ASN A 201 -9.59 -17.96 -7.66
CA ASN A 201 -10.90 -18.31 -7.11
C ASN A 201 -11.80 -17.06 -6.97
N PRO A 202 -12.89 -16.94 -7.74
CA PRO A 202 -13.72 -15.73 -7.80
C PRO A 202 -14.45 -15.41 -6.48
N GLY A 203 -14.60 -16.38 -5.57
CA GLY A 203 -15.30 -16.20 -4.30
C GLY A 203 -14.44 -15.70 -3.14
N VAL A 204 -13.11 -15.69 -3.29
CA VAL A 204 -12.21 -15.44 -2.17
C VAL A 204 -12.09 -13.95 -1.87
N TYR A 205 -12.18 -13.62 -0.58
CA TYR A 205 -11.92 -12.29 -0.06
C TYR A 205 -11.05 -12.38 1.19
N LYS A 206 -10.49 -11.23 1.59
CA LYS A 206 -9.83 -11.06 2.88
C LYS A 206 -10.29 -9.79 3.55
N HIS A 207 -10.29 -9.81 4.88
CA HIS A 207 -10.46 -8.61 5.68
C HIS A 207 -9.12 -7.96 5.97
N ILE A 208 -9.06 -6.63 5.85
CA ILE A 208 -7.99 -5.83 6.43
C ILE A 208 -8.39 -5.50 7.87
N ASP A 209 -8.17 -6.48 8.72
CA ASP A 209 -8.27 -6.38 10.18
C ASP A 209 -6.88 -6.02 10.71
N LEU A 210 -6.79 -5.04 11.60
CA LEU A 210 -5.56 -4.54 12.18
C LEU A 210 -5.48 -5.03 13.63
N ASP A 211 -4.57 -5.95 13.86
CA ASP A 211 -4.42 -6.67 15.13
C ASP A 211 -3.04 -6.37 15.70
N PHE A 212 -3.02 -5.84 16.90
CA PHE A 212 -1.81 -5.55 17.65
C PHE A 212 -1.31 -6.83 18.32
N THR A 213 0.01 -7.01 18.28
CA THR A 213 0.72 -8.09 18.96
C THR A 213 2.00 -7.52 19.58
N ASN A 214 2.40 -8.04 20.74
CA ASN A 214 3.57 -7.55 21.48
C ASN A 214 3.50 -6.04 21.81
N ALA A 215 2.30 -5.55 22.09
CA ALA A 215 2.09 -4.16 22.44
C ALA A 215 2.53 -3.90 23.88
N SER A 216 3.01 -2.68 24.10
CA SER A 216 3.27 -2.12 25.42
C SER A 216 2.45 -0.86 25.61
N VAL A 217 2.05 -0.57 26.85
CA VAL A 217 1.44 0.72 27.19
C VAL A 217 2.37 1.85 26.77
N GLY A 218 1.83 2.84 26.07
CA GLY A 218 2.59 3.95 25.49
C GLY A 218 3.06 3.72 24.05
N ASP A 219 2.93 2.51 23.49
CA ASP A 219 3.17 2.28 22.07
C ASP A 219 2.21 3.12 21.22
N VAL A 220 2.68 3.60 20.07
CA VAL A 220 1.91 4.47 19.17
C VAL A 220 1.92 3.95 17.74
N LEU A 221 0.73 3.72 17.19
CA LEU A 221 0.51 3.53 15.76
C LEU A 221 0.13 4.86 15.11
N TYR A 222 0.80 5.22 14.03
CA TYR A 222 0.35 6.23 13.08
C TYR A 222 -0.07 5.54 11.80
N LEU A 223 -1.30 5.82 11.33
CA LEU A 223 -1.87 5.26 10.10
C LEU A 223 -2.42 6.37 9.23
N ALA A 224 -2.05 6.38 7.95
CA ALA A 224 -2.56 7.33 6.98
C ALA A 224 -2.84 6.68 5.63
N LEU A 225 -3.87 7.18 4.95
CA LEU A 225 -4.25 6.77 3.60
C LEU A 225 -4.42 5.24 3.41
N PRO A 226 -5.09 4.49 4.32
CA PRO A 226 -5.38 3.09 4.05
C PRO A 226 -6.34 2.98 2.86
N THR A 227 -5.82 2.45 1.77
CA THR A 227 -6.47 2.46 0.46
C THR A 227 -6.50 1.05 -0.09
N ILE A 228 -7.67 0.65 -0.59
CA ILE A 228 -7.85 -0.55 -1.40
C ILE A 228 -8.07 -0.08 -2.84
N CYS A 229 -7.25 -0.55 -3.77
CA CYS A 229 -7.48 -0.31 -5.20
C CYS A 229 -7.68 -1.62 -5.95
N THR A 230 -8.50 -1.58 -7.01
CA THR A 230 -8.54 -2.66 -8.01
C THR A 230 -7.20 -2.72 -8.75
N GLY A 231 -6.69 -3.93 -8.98
CA GLY A 231 -5.45 -4.12 -9.73
C GLY A 231 -4.16 -4.01 -8.90
N TYR A 232 -3.04 -4.01 -9.60
CA TYR A 232 -1.69 -4.00 -9.03
C TYR A 232 -1.10 -2.59 -9.02
N PHE A 233 -1.05 -1.93 -7.85
CA PHE A 233 -0.41 -0.62 -7.76
C PHE A 233 1.11 -0.75 -7.94
N PRO A 234 1.84 0.10 -8.67
CA PRO A 234 3.27 -0.10 -8.91
C PRO A 234 4.14 0.18 -7.67
N GLN A 235 5.16 -0.64 -7.45
CA GLN A 235 6.11 -0.46 -6.34
C GLN A 235 6.92 0.84 -6.47
N SER A 236 7.16 1.29 -7.71
CA SER A 236 7.93 2.50 -8.02
C SER A 236 7.22 3.81 -7.60
N LYS A 237 5.90 3.80 -7.39
CA LYS A 237 5.11 5.01 -7.12
C LYS A 237 4.68 5.12 -5.66
N LYS A 238 4.76 6.31 -5.07
CA LYS A 238 4.12 6.62 -3.79
C LYS A 238 2.66 7.02 -4.04
N HIS A 239 1.73 6.64 -3.18
CA HIS A 239 0.32 7.00 -3.36
C HIS A 239 -0.02 8.28 -2.60
N GLY A 240 -0.89 9.09 -3.17
CA GLY A 240 -1.56 10.18 -2.47
C GLY A 240 -2.99 9.80 -2.13
N VAL A 241 -3.84 10.79 -1.85
CA VAL A 241 -5.29 10.59 -1.82
C VAL A 241 -5.76 10.22 -3.22
N LEU A 242 -6.17 8.97 -3.40
CA LEU A 242 -6.75 8.50 -4.66
C LEU A 242 -8.22 8.93 -4.77
N TYR A 243 -8.71 9.00 -6.01
CA TYR A 243 -10.13 9.24 -6.25
C TYR A 243 -10.97 8.05 -5.77
N SER A 244 -12.05 8.32 -5.02
CA SER A 244 -13.03 7.33 -4.57
C SER A 244 -14.44 7.84 -4.91
N PRO A 245 -15.15 7.22 -5.87
CA PRO A 245 -16.52 7.59 -6.22
C PRO A 245 -17.47 7.54 -5.02
N LYS A 246 -17.27 6.55 -4.13
CA LYS A 246 -18.09 6.37 -2.92
C LYS A 246 -17.92 7.54 -1.95
N THR A 247 -16.68 7.97 -1.73
CA THR A 247 -16.39 9.15 -0.91
C THR A 247 -16.99 10.42 -1.48
N GLU A 248 -16.87 10.64 -2.80
CA GLU A 248 -17.46 11.81 -3.44
C GLU A 248 -18.98 11.81 -3.32
N LEU A 249 -19.64 10.69 -3.61
CA LEU A 249 -21.09 10.56 -3.55
C LEU A 249 -21.62 10.80 -2.14
N ILE A 250 -21.07 10.12 -1.13
CA ILE A 250 -21.52 10.24 0.26
C ILE A 250 -21.34 11.67 0.78
N ARG A 251 -20.15 12.27 0.57
CA ARG A 251 -19.91 13.65 1.01
C ARG A 251 -20.81 14.65 0.28
N LYS A 252 -21.07 14.43 -1.01
CA LYS A 252 -21.99 15.28 -1.78
C LYS A 252 -23.42 15.18 -1.26
N ILE A 253 -23.92 13.97 -0.99
CA ILE A 253 -25.25 13.75 -0.41
C ILE A 253 -25.34 14.41 0.96
N ASN A 254 -24.40 14.16 1.87
CA ASN A 254 -24.41 14.76 3.21
C ASN A 254 -24.33 16.30 3.17
N LYS A 255 -23.65 16.88 2.17
CA LYS A 255 -23.62 18.33 1.97
C LYS A 255 -24.97 18.90 1.53
N LEU A 256 -25.72 18.15 0.73
CA LEU A 256 -27.05 18.56 0.23
C LEU A 256 -28.16 18.25 1.25
N HIS A 257 -27.98 17.22 2.07
CA HIS A 257 -28.92 16.76 3.09
C HIS A 257 -28.16 16.44 4.38
N PRO A 258 -27.84 17.46 5.20
CA PRO A 258 -27.23 17.25 6.50
C PRO A 258 -28.16 16.40 7.37
N ALA A 259 -27.61 15.34 7.97
CA ALA A 259 -28.31 14.54 8.97
C ALA A 259 -28.45 15.29 10.29
#